data_AF-A0A485KHA5-F1
#
_entry.id   AF-A0A485KHA5-F1
#
_cell.length_a   1.000
_cell.length_b   1.000
_cell.length_c   1.000
_cell.angle_alpha   90.00
_cell.angle_beta   90.00
_cell.angle_gamma   90.00
#
_symmetry.space_group_name_H-M   'P 1'
#
loop_
_entity.id
_entity.type
_entity.pdbx_description
1 polymer ?
#
loop_
_entity_poly.entity_id
_entity_poly.type
_entity_poly.pdbx_seq_one_letter_code
_entity_poly.pdbx_strand_id
1 'polypeptide(L)'
;MVIATTTSRSATTTTAPAAITAVNETARANEILLLETIEGMERGGPMAIVIGAGHSVALDVPNGGNFNGNQLQAWPRNGSPAQQWAWLDGKYLFNALTGKCLDRAWNGLENFAKVHLWDCNWSDSQQWIAYGDKIRPLNHQDRCLTIQWPVQTGQKAQMYDCVPADTQLFYFE
;
A
#
# COMPACT_ATOMS: atom_id res chain seq x y z
N MET A 1 16.57 -55.47 -46.21
CA MET A 1 17.21 -54.42 -47.03
C MET A 1 16.36 -54.20 -48.29
N VAL A 2 15.34 -53.33 -48.21
CA VAL A 2 14.80 -52.56 -49.35
C VAL A 2 14.14 -51.30 -48.77
N ILE A 3 14.85 -50.20 -49.00
CA ILE A 3 14.52 -48.78 -49.13
C ILE A 3 13.04 -48.36 -49.01
N ALA A 4 12.77 -47.44 -48.07
CA ALA A 4 11.52 -46.71 -47.94
C ALA A 4 11.41 -45.58 -48.98
N THR A 5 10.28 -45.53 -49.68
CA THR A 5 9.79 -44.39 -50.44
C THR A 5 8.93 -43.51 -49.56
N THR A 6 9.17 -42.19 -49.51
CA THR A 6 8.16 -41.17 -49.86
C THR A 6 8.76 -39.76 -49.81
N THR A 7 8.30 -38.98 -50.77
CA THR A 7 8.77 -37.66 -51.18
C THR A 7 7.98 -36.55 -50.46
N SER A 8 8.72 -35.55 -49.97
CA SER A 8 8.41 -34.13 -49.72
C SER A 8 7.01 -33.66 -49.28
N ARG A 9 6.99 -32.78 -48.27
CA ARG A 9 6.48 -31.41 -48.45
C ARG A 9 7.10 -30.43 -47.45
N SER A 10 7.42 -29.25 -47.98
CA SER A 10 8.21 -28.16 -47.40
C SER A 10 7.51 -27.40 -46.27
N ALA A 11 8.31 -26.91 -45.31
CA ALA A 11 7.99 -25.70 -44.55
C ALA A 11 9.24 -24.82 -44.51
N THR A 12 9.04 -23.58 -44.95
CA THR A 12 9.97 -22.45 -45.06
C THR A 12 10.56 -22.03 -43.72
N THR A 13 11.89 -22.00 -43.60
CA THR A 13 12.61 -21.24 -42.56
C THR A 13 13.27 -20.04 -43.21
N THR A 14 12.58 -18.90 -43.16
CA THR A 14 13.18 -17.61 -43.52
C THR A 14 14.09 -17.18 -42.38
N THR A 15 15.32 -16.86 -42.78
CA THR A 15 16.43 -16.28 -42.03
C THR A 15 16.05 -15.13 -41.09
N ALA A 16 16.51 -15.21 -39.85
CA ALA A 16 16.56 -14.08 -38.91
C ALA A 16 17.59 -13.03 -39.37
N PRO A 17 17.34 -11.73 -39.15
CA PRO A 17 18.40 -10.77 -38.96
C PRO A 17 18.50 -10.37 -37.48
N ALA A 18 19.72 -10.45 -36.96
CA ALA A 18 20.12 -9.83 -35.71
C ALA A 18 20.17 -8.31 -35.88
N ALA A 19 19.54 -7.58 -34.95
CA ALA A 19 19.99 -6.29 -34.42
C ALA A 19 19.03 -5.86 -33.30
N ILE A 20 19.31 -6.29 -32.06
CA ILE A 20 18.77 -5.60 -30.87
C ILE A 20 19.60 -4.33 -30.74
N THR A 21 19.11 -3.24 -31.32
CA THR A 21 19.69 -1.91 -31.13
C THR A 21 19.45 -1.50 -29.68
N ALA A 22 20.54 -1.24 -28.95
CA ALA A 22 20.51 -0.81 -27.56
C ALA A 22 19.65 0.46 -27.41
N VAL A 23 18.45 0.32 -26.86
CA VAL A 23 17.69 1.45 -26.31
C VAL A 23 18.30 1.85 -24.97
N ASN A 24 18.68 3.12 -24.90
CA ASN A 24 19.37 3.80 -23.81
C ASN A 24 18.70 3.51 -22.45
N GLU A 25 19.47 3.00 -21.49
CA GLU A 25 18.97 2.48 -20.20
C GLU A 25 18.26 3.53 -19.34
N THR A 26 18.49 4.82 -19.60
CA THR A 26 17.83 5.93 -18.90
C THR A 26 16.39 6.20 -19.36
N ALA A 27 16.02 5.81 -20.59
CA ALA A 27 14.66 6.01 -21.10
C ALA A 27 13.69 4.88 -20.68
N ARG A 28 14.24 3.71 -20.30
CA ARG A 28 13.44 2.59 -19.76
C ARG A 28 13.12 2.72 -18.28
N ALA A 29 13.90 3.48 -17.52
CA ALA A 29 13.66 3.63 -16.08
C ALA A 29 12.31 4.32 -15.77
N ASN A 30 11.85 5.26 -16.59
CA ASN A 30 10.59 5.98 -16.33
C ASN A 30 9.33 5.24 -16.82
N GLU A 31 9.41 4.36 -17.83
CA GLU A 31 8.29 3.51 -18.24
C GLU A 31 8.21 2.20 -17.43
N ILE A 32 9.35 1.69 -16.93
CA ILE A 32 9.41 0.49 -16.09
C ILE A 32 8.99 0.81 -14.64
N LEU A 33 9.25 2.01 -14.13
CA LEU A 33 8.80 2.41 -12.78
C LEU A 33 7.26 2.39 -12.63
N LEU A 34 6.51 2.56 -13.73
CA LEU A 34 5.05 2.52 -13.73
C LEU A 34 4.48 1.08 -13.83
N LEU A 35 5.26 0.12 -14.31
CA LEU A 35 4.82 -1.28 -14.49
C LEU A 35 5.23 -2.18 -13.32
N GLU A 36 6.38 -1.93 -12.68
CA GLU A 36 6.79 -2.64 -11.45
C GLU A 36 5.91 -2.28 -10.24
N THR A 37 5.15 -1.18 -10.31
CA THR A 37 4.14 -0.85 -9.29
C THR A 37 2.89 -1.72 -9.38
N ILE A 38 2.64 -2.38 -10.52
CA ILE A 38 1.39 -3.12 -10.80
C ILE A 38 1.51 -4.59 -10.37
N GLU A 39 2.71 -5.18 -10.38
CA GLU A 39 2.89 -6.61 -10.06
C GLU A 39 2.80 -6.94 -8.55
N GLY A 40 2.76 -5.93 -7.68
CA GLY A 40 2.53 -6.09 -6.23
C GLY A 40 1.08 -5.85 -5.75
N MET A 41 0.13 -5.66 -6.68
CA MET A 41 -1.23 -5.16 -6.42
C MET A 41 -2.29 -6.22 -6.11
N GLU A 42 -2.05 -7.23 -5.25
CA GLU A 42 -3.17 -8.11 -4.85
C GLU A 42 -4.20 -7.42 -3.93
N ARG A 43 -3.83 -6.26 -3.33
CA ARG A 43 -4.76 -5.27 -2.72
C ARG A 43 -4.50 -3.83 -3.21
N GLY A 44 -3.76 -3.68 -4.31
CA GLY A 44 -3.08 -2.44 -4.72
C GLY A 44 -3.99 -1.23 -4.90
N GLY A 45 -3.62 -0.11 -4.28
CA GLY A 45 -4.39 1.15 -4.23
C GLY A 45 -4.32 2.00 -5.51
N PRO A 46 -4.67 3.31 -5.46
CA PRO A 46 -5.07 4.09 -4.29
C PRO A 46 -6.50 3.76 -3.81
N MET A 47 -6.64 3.51 -2.50
CA MET A 47 -7.93 3.25 -1.83
C MET A 47 -8.11 4.19 -0.62
N ALA A 48 -9.35 4.46 -0.24
CA ALA A 48 -9.67 5.04 1.05
C ALA A 48 -9.67 3.95 2.13
N ILE A 49 -9.07 4.25 3.28
CA ILE A 49 -9.21 3.43 4.48
C ILE A 49 -10.31 4.07 5.34
N VAL A 50 -11.53 3.59 5.16
CA VAL A 50 -12.75 4.10 5.79
C VAL A 50 -12.88 3.55 7.20
N ILE A 51 -13.31 4.38 8.16
CA ILE A 51 -13.26 4.07 9.59
C ILE A 51 -14.66 3.99 10.20
N GLY A 52 -14.88 2.96 11.02
CA GLY A 52 -16.11 2.75 11.78
C GLY A 52 -17.27 2.25 10.93
N ALA A 53 -18.27 1.62 11.57
CA ALA A 53 -19.44 1.07 10.89
C ALA A 53 -20.30 2.11 10.15
N GLY A 54 -20.12 3.40 10.45
CA GLY A 54 -20.82 4.50 9.78
C GLY A 54 -20.19 4.96 8.45
N HIS A 55 -18.94 4.55 8.15
CA HIS A 55 -18.25 4.88 6.89
C HIS A 55 -18.24 6.39 6.53
N SER A 56 -18.24 7.27 7.52
CA SER A 56 -18.37 8.73 7.32
C SER A 56 -17.01 9.44 7.21
N VAL A 57 -15.96 8.82 7.73
CA VAL A 57 -14.60 9.36 7.77
C VAL A 57 -13.58 8.33 7.28
N ALA A 58 -12.43 8.80 6.80
CA ALA A 58 -11.31 7.97 6.34
C ALA A 58 -9.99 8.40 7.00
N LEU A 59 -9.01 7.50 6.98
CA LEU A 59 -7.65 7.78 7.43
C LEU A 59 -7.02 8.83 6.52
N ASP A 60 -6.62 9.94 7.11
CA ASP A 60 -6.31 11.19 6.42
C ASP A 60 -4.98 11.75 6.90
N VAL A 61 -4.19 12.25 5.94
CA VAL A 61 -3.03 13.10 6.21
C VAL A 61 -3.52 14.53 6.51
N PRO A 62 -3.39 15.03 7.76
CA PRO A 62 -3.92 16.34 8.10
C PRO A 62 -3.39 17.44 7.19
N ASN A 63 -4.31 18.16 6.55
CA ASN A 63 -4.04 19.24 5.61
C ASN A 63 -3.14 18.85 4.41
N GLY A 64 -2.98 17.55 4.12
CA GLY A 64 -2.01 17.07 3.13
C GLY A 64 -0.55 17.35 3.50
N GLY A 65 -0.24 17.61 4.77
CA GLY A 65 1.09 18.00 5.22
C GLY A 65 2.13 16.88 5.09
N ASN A 66 3.22 17.14 4.36
CA ASN A 66 4.26 16.18 4.02
C ASN A 66 5.51 16.23 4.94
N PHE A 67 5.33 16.35 6.26
CA PHE A 67 6.46 16.34 7.20
C PHE A 67 6.40 15.11 8.10
N ASN A 68 7.58 14.58 8.43
CA ASN A 68 7.73 13.47 9.39
C ASN A 68 7.14 13.89 10.75
N GLY A 69 6.38 13.00 11.37
CA GLY A 69 5.70 13.32 12.62
C GLY A 69 4.28 13.86 12.45
N ASN A 70 3.78 14.06 11.23
CA ASN A 70 2.40 14.48 11.01
C ASN A 70 1.44 13.36 11.44
N GLN A 71 0.86 13.47 12.63
CA GLN A 71 -0.02 12.46 13.19
C GLN A 71 -1.31 12.37 12.40
N LEU A 72 -1.61 11.18 11.88
CA LEU A 72 -2.77 10.96 11.03
C LEU A 72 -4.07 11.14 11.80
N GLN A 73 -5.15 11.35 11.05
CA GLN A 73 -6.46 11.62 11.62
C GLN A 73 -7.59 10.90 10.87
N ALA A 74 -8.76 10.86 11.50
CA ALA A 74 -10.01 10.63 10.81
C ALA A 74 -10.54 11.95 10.25
N TRP A 75 -10.92 11.97 8.97
CA TRP A 75 -11.48 13.16 8.32
C TRP A 75 -12.63 12.79 7.39
N PRO A 76 -13.63 13.68 7.17
CA PRO A 76 -14.71 13.42 6.23
C PRO A 76 -14.16 12.99 4.87
N ARG A 77 -14.78 11.95 4.31
CA ARG A 77 -14.39 11.45 2.99
C ARG A 77 -14.50 12.59 1.97
N ASN A 78 -13.39 12.89 1.33
CA ASN A 78 -13.30 14.02 0.39
C ASN A 78 -12.63 13.64 -0.94
N GLY A 79 -12.19 12.39 -1.10
CA GLY A 79 -11.57 11.88 -2.31
C GLY A 79 -10.18 12.45 -2.60
N SER A 80 -9.64 13.29 -1.71
CA SER A 80 -8.32 13.89 -1.91
C SER A 80 -7.20 12.85 -1.82
N PRO A 81 -6.05 13.10 -2.45
CA PRO A 81 -4.87 12.23 -2.32
C PRO A 81 -4.37 12.05 -0.88
N ALA A 82 -4.76 12.91 0.06
CA ALA A 82 -4.44 12.78 1.49
C ALA A 82 -5.15 11.59 2.17
N GLN A 83 -6.21 11.06 1.53
CA GLN A 83 -6.98 9.90 2.02
C GLN A 83 -6.72 8.63 1.21
N GLN A 84 -5.85 8.72 0.21
CA GLN A 84 -5.54 7.63 -0.69
C GLN A 84 -4.30 6.89 -0.23
N TRP A 85 -4.47 5.61 0.06
CA TRP A 85 -3.43 4.73 0.55
C TRP A 85 -3.23 3.57 -0.42
N ALA A 86 -2.00 3.08 -0.51
CA ALA A 86 -1.66 1.89 -1.28
C ALA A 86 -0.87 0.94 -0.40
N TRP A 87 -1.22 -0.35 -0.46
CA TRP A 87 -0.37 -1.40 0.08
C TRP A 87 0.83 -1.60 -0.84
N LEU A 88 2.04 -1.42 -0.32
CA LEU A 88 3.29 -1.81 -0.95
C LEU A 88 3.79 -3.10 -0.30
N ASP A 89 4.25 -4.06 -1.12
CA ASP A 89 4.75 -5.36 -0.67
C ASP A 89 3.79 -6.09 0.31
N GLY A 90 2.49 -5.85 0.15
CA GLY A 90 1.43 -6.39 0.99
C GLY A 90 1.45 -5.98 2.48
N LYS A 91 2.38 -5.13 2.92
CA LYS A 91 2.60 -4.83 4.35
C LYS A 91 2.93 -3.38 4.69
N TYR A 92 3.18 -2.51 3.72
CA TYR A 92 3.41 -1.08 3.98
C TYR A 92 2.24 -0.26 3.46
N LEU A 93 1.68 0.64 4.27
CA LEU A 93 0.65 1.58 3.82
C LEU A 93 1.29 2.89 3.40
N PHE A 94 1.34 3.13 2.10
CA PHE A 94 1.97 4.27 1.46
C PHE A 94 0.95 5.31 1.02
N ASN A 95 1.28 6.59 1.20
CA ASN A 95 0.49 7.70 0.69
C ASN A 95 1.25 8.44 -0.44
N ALA A 96 0.75 8.35 -1.67
CA ALA A 96 1.43 8.87 -2.85
C ALA A 96 1.55 10.40 -2.89
N LEU A 97 0.63 11.13 -2.26
CA LEU A 97 0.72 12.59 -2.13
C LEU A 97 1.99 13.02 -1.38
N THR A 98 2.35 12.28 -0.34
CA THR A 98 3.46 12.61 0.55
C THR A 98 4.74 11.84 0.23
N GLY A 99 4.63 10.67 -0.40
CA GLY A 99 5.76 9.76 -0.57
C GLY A 99 6.15 9.07 0.75
N LYS A 100 5.24 9.01 1.72
CA LYS A 100 5.50 8.55 3.09
C LYS A 100 4.61 7.38 3.49
N CYS A 101 5.03 6.69 4.54
CA CYS A 101 4.40 5.47 5.04
C CYS A 101 3.67 5.72 6.37
N LEU A 102 2.62 4.93 6.62
CA LEU A 102 1.99 4.78 7.92
C LEU A 102 3.00 4.20 8.91
N ASP A 103 3.29 4.93 9.99
CA ASP A 103 4.35 4.57 10.93
C ASP A 103 3.89 4.68 12.38
N ARG A 104 4.25 3.67 13.19
CA ARG A 104 4.16 3.75 14.65
C ARG A 104 5.31 4.59 15.17
N ALA A 105 5.00 5.78 15.68
CA ALA A 105 6.01 6.72 16.14
C ALA A 105 6.97 6.05 17.14
N TRP A 106 8.26 6.09 16.83
CA TRP A 106 9.33 5.52 17.67
C TRP A 106 9.16 4.02 17.98
N ASN A 107 8.49 3.29 17.08
CA ASN A 107 8.09 1.89 17.27
C ASN A 107 7.21 1.66 18.51
N GLY A 108 6.48 2.69 18.95
CA GLY A 108 5.59 2.61 20.12
C GLY A 108 4.45 1.61 19.91
N LEU A 109 4.21 0.77 20.92
CA LEU A 109 3.15 -0.25 20.96
C LEU A 109 2.20 -0.05 22.14
N GLU A 110 2.59 0.81 23.08
CA GLU A 110 1.77 1.20 24.21
C GLU A 110 0.51 1.92 23.77
N ASN A 111 -0.53 1.82 24.59
CA ASN A 111 -1.76 2.57 24.40
C ASN A 111 -1.44 4.07 24.26
N PHE A 112 -2.05 4.69 23.26
CA PHE A 112 -1.89 6.11 22.89
C PHE A 112 -0.56 6.45 22.20
N ALA A 113 0.30 5.47 21.89
CA ALA A 113 1.44 5.72 20.99
C ALA A 113 0.93 6.25 19.65
N LYS A 114 1.57 7.31 19.13
CA LYS A 114 1.08 7.99 17.92
C LYS A 114 1.28 7.13 16.68
N VAL A 115 0.33 7.21 15.76
CA VAL A 115 0.51 6.74 14.38
C VAL A 115 0.56 7.95 13.46
N HIS A 116 1.67 8.11 12.74
CA HIS A 116 1.99 9.31 11.97
C HIS A 116 2.50 8.98 10.58
N LEU A 117 2.73 10.02 9.76
CA LEU A 117 3.56 9.89 8.58
C LEU A 117 5.03 9.90 8.95
N TRP A 118 5.77 9.00 8.31
CA TRP A 118 7.22 9.01 8.31
C TRP A 118 7.77 8.58 6.96
N ASP A 119 8.97 9.03 6.62
CA ASP A 119 9.70 8.51 5.47
C ASP A 119 9.72 6.99 5.49
N CYS A 120 9.42 6.37 4.35
CA CYS A 120 9.45 4.92 4.23
C CYS A 120 10.89 4.43 4.46
N ASN A 121 11.10 3.68 5.53
CA ASN A 121 12.39 3.14 5.95
C ASN A 121 12.34 1.61 6.15
N TRP A 122 11.18 1.00 5.85
CA TRP A 122 10.95 -0.44 5.84
C TRP A 122 11.10 -1.13 7.21
N SER A 123 11.18 -0.34 8.28
CA SER A 123 11.29 -0.83 9.65
C SER A 123 10.07 -1.65 10.06
N ASP A 124 10.17 -2.32 11.21
CA ASP A 124 9.03 -2.99 11.83
C ASP A 124 7.86 -2.03 12.11
N SER A 125 8.14 -0.75 12.48
CA SER A 125 7.13 0.27 12.79
C SER A 125 6.20 0.60 11.62
N GLN A 126 6.60 0.27 10.38
CA GLN A 126 5.87 0.53 9.15
C GLN A 126 5.21 -0.72 8.56
N GLN A 127 5.38 -1.88 9.20
CA GLN A 127 4.79 -3.12 8.75
C GLN A 127 3.43 -3.33 9.41
N TRP A 128 2.41 -3.50 8.58
CA TRP A 128 1.02 -3.64 8.95
C TRP A 128 0.39 -4.84 8.26
N ILE A 129 -0.66 -5.37 8.86
CA ILE A 129 -1.53 -6.37 8.27
C ILE A 129 -2.98 -5.98 8.52
N ALA A 130 -3.81 -6.14 7.48
CA ALA A 130 -5.26 -6.12 7.63
C ALA A 130 -5.75 -7.54 7.94
N TYR A 131 -6.36 -7.72 9.12
CA TYR A 131 -6.96 -8.97 9.58
C TYR A 131 -8.43 -8.74 9.90
N GLY A 132 -9.32 -9.16 8.99
CA GLY A 132 -10.73 -8.78 9.04
C GLY A 132 -10.90 -7.27 8.86
N ASP A 133 -11.64 -6.66 9.76
CA ASP A 133 -11.92 -5.22 9.86
C ASP A 133 -10.86 -4.44 10.66
N LYS A 134 -9.73 -5.07 11.01
CA LYS A 134 -8.67 -4.45 11.81
C LYS A 134 -7.39 -4.26 11.02
N ILE A 135 -6.70 -3.15 11.25
CA ILE A 135 -5.31 -2.93 10.84
C ILE A 135 -4.43 -3.10 12.08
N ARG A 136 -3.43 -3.97 11.99
CA ARG A 136 -2.53 -4.34 13.10
C ARG A 136 -1.07 -4.26 12.66
N PRO A 137 -0.12 -4.03 13.57
CA PRO A 137 1.28 -4.28 13.29
C PRO A 137 1.50 -5.73 12.82
N LEU A 138 2.33 -5.94 11.81
CA LEU A 138 2.55 -7.28 11.23
C LEU A 138 3.04 -8.28 12.29
N ASN A 139 3.98 -7.85 13.15
CA ASN A 139 4.61 -8.67 14.18
C ASN A 139 4.03 -8.48 15.60
N HIS A 140 2.97 -7.68 15.77
CA HIS A 140 2.33 -7.40 17.07
C HIS A 140 0.79 -7.39 16.95
N GLN A 141 0.21 -8.56 16.66
CA GLN A 141 -1.22 -8.70 16.35
C GLN A 141 -2.15 -8.58 17.58
N ASP A 142 -1.58 -8.43 18.77
CA ASP A 142 -2.27 -8.06 20.01
C ASP A 142 -2.49 -6.54 20.13
N ARG A 143 -2.01 -5.75 19.16
CA ARG A 143 -2.21 -4.30 19.07
C ARG A 143 -2.95 -3.93 17.79
N CYS A 144 -3.73 -2.86 17.88
CA CYS A 144 -4.56 -2.38 16.79
C CYS A 144 -4.31 -0.89 16.50
N LEU A 145 -4.26 -0.54 15.22
CA LEU A 145 -4.48 0.84 14.80
C LEU A 145 -5.85 1.28 15.32
N THR A 146 -5.89 2.44 15.93
CA THR A 146 -7.08 2.96 16.59
C THR A 146 -7.21 4.43 16.29
N ILE A 147 -8.42 4.88 15.97
CA ILE A 147 -8.76 6.30 16.00
C ILE A 147 -9.19 6.68 17.41
N GLN A 148 -8.68 7.78 17.94
CA GLN A 148 -9.11 8.29 19.24
C GLN A 148 -10.63 8.44 19.31
N TRP A 149 -11.24 7.98 20.40
CA TRP A 149 -12.69 8.03 20.59
C TRP A 149 -13.19 9.46 20.78
N PRO A 150 -14.41 9.79 20.31
CA PRO A 150 -15.29 8.98 19.44
C PRO A 150 -14.83 8.96 17.97
N VAL A 151 -15.40 8.12 17.10
CA VAL A 151 -15.10 8.20 15.64
C VAL A 151 -15.69 9.49 15.05
N GLN A 152 -14.88 10.55 14.96
CA GLN A 152 -15.29 11.87 14.48
C GLN A 152 -14.14 12.58 13.75
N THR A 153 -14.48 13.67 13.05
CA THR A 153 -13.53 14.53 12.34
C THR A 153 -12.44 15.06 13.27
N GLY A 154 -11.18 14.96 12.85
CA GLY A 154 -10.00 15.47 13.55
C GLY A 154 -9.41 14.52 14.59
N GLN A 155 -10.08 13.39 14.88
CA GLN A 155 -9.61 12.42 15.86
C GLN A 155 -8.36 11.70 15.38
N LYS A 156 -7.40 11.49 16.29
CA LYS A 156 -6.05 11.08 15.92
C LYS A 156 -5.86 9.57 15.87
N ALA A 157 -5.03 9.13 14.92
CA ALA A 157 -4.58 7.76 14.83
C ALA A 157 -3.53 7.47 15.92
N GLN A 158 -3.68 6.32 16.56
CA GLN A 158 -2.85 5.86 17.67
C GLN A 158 -2.85 4.33 17.77
N MET A 159 -1.93 3.79 18.55
CA MET A 159 -1.94 2.40 18.98
C MET A 159 -2.85 2.22 20.19
N TYR A 160 -3.57 1.11 20.22
CA TYR A 160 -4.30 0.68 21.40
C TYR A 160 -4.45 -0.85 21.41
N ASP A 161 -4.80 -1.39 22.57
CA ASP A 161 -5.26 -2.77 22.72
C ASP A 161 -6.43 -3.06 21.76
N CYS A 162 -6.47 -4.25 21.18
CA CYS A 162 -7.56 -4.59 20.28
C CYS A 162 -8.88 -4.77 21.04
N VAL A 163 -9.89 -3.97 20.69
CA VAL A 163 -11.23 -3.98 21.29
C VAL A 163 -12.33 -4.04 20.21
N PRO A 164 -13.54 -4.55 20.52
CA PRO A 164 -14.67 -4.54 19.59
C PRO A 164 -15.32 -3.14 19.59
N ALA A 165 -14.67 -2.16 18.97
CA ALA A 165 -15.15 -0.78 18.88
C ALA A 165 -15.01 -0.21 17.47
N ASP A 166 -15.92 0.70 17.09
CA ASP A 166 -15.92 1.39 15.80
C ASP A 166 -14.61 2.10 15.48
N THR A 167 -13.87 2.55 16.51
CA THR A 167 -12.56 3.19 16.36
C THR A 167 -11.47 2.28 15.81
N GLN A 168 -11.73 0.98 15.71
CA GLN A 168 -10.81 -0.02 15.19
C GLN A 168 -11.42 -0.84 14.04
N LEU A 169 -12.51 -0.37 13.45
CA LEU A 169 -13.08 -0.95 12.23
C LEU A 169 -12.58 -0.17 11.03
N PHE A 170 -11.96 -0.86 10.09
CA PHE A 170 -11.37 -0.31 8.88
C PHE A 170 -11.85 -1.09 7.65
N TYR A 171 -12.32 -0.34 6.66
CA TYR A 171 -12.79 -0.84 5.39
C TYR A 171 -11.98 -0.20 4.28
N PHE A 172 -11.80 -0.94 3.19
CA PHE A 172 -10.98 -0.52 2.06
C PHE A 172 -11.90 -0.27 0.87
N GLU A 173 -12.01 0.99 0.44
CA GLU A 173 -12.97 1.45 -0.59
C GLU A 173 -12.31 2.25 -1.71
#